data_AF-A0A3Q2CLJ0-F1
#
_entry.id   AF-A0A3Q2CLJ0-F1
#
_cell.length_a   1.000
_cell.length_b   1.000
_cell.length_c   1.000
_cell.angle_alpha   90.00
_cell.angle_beta   90.00
_cell.angle_gamma   90.00
#
_symmetry.space_group_name_H-M   'P 1'
#
loop_
_entity.id
_entity.type
_entity.pdbx_description
1 polymer ?
#
loop_
_entity_poly.entity_id
_entity_poly.type
_entity_poly.pdbx_seq_one_letter_code
_entity_poly.pdbx_strand_id
1 'polypeptide(L)' 'MHLLLYFWADFFSLNEFWIFSFYFSYWSENEPNGKTEENCADIKSFEIERSWNDESCSHKLNWICEMKLNP' A
#
# COMPACT_ATOMS: atom_id res chain seq x y z
N MET A 1 8.85 -1.19 -12.46
CA MET A 1 7.69 -0.50 -11.87
C MET A 1 7.63 -0.90 -10.42
N HIS A 2 8.21 -0.09 -9.53
CA HIS A 2 7.98 -0.27 -8.10
C HIS A 2 6.70 0.50 -7.79
N LEU A 3 5.65 -0.21 -7.36
CA LEU A 3 4.54 0.43 -6.68
C LEU A 3 5.05 0.83 -5.31
N LEU A 4 5.15 2.13 -5.00
CA LEU A 4 5.14 2.58 -3.62
C LEU A 4 4.01 3.58 -3.44
N LEU A 5 3.10 3.17 -2.57
CA LEU A 5 2.03 3.97 -2.00
C LEU A 5 2.70 5.10 -1.22
N TYR A 6 2.65 6.32 -1.75
CA TYR A 6 3.07 7.49 -0.99
C TYR A 6 2.07 7.74 0.14
N PHE A 7 2.41 7.27 1.32
CA PHE A 7 2.61 8.15 2.47
C PHE A 7 3.74 7.52 3.31
N TRP A 8 4.89 8.22 3.37
CA TRP A 8 6.05 7.96 4.26
C TRP A 8 7.17 6.98 3.84
N ALA A 9 7.37 6.74 2.54
CA ALA A 9 8.56 6.01 2.08
C ALA A 9 9.69 6.95 1.59
N ASP A 10 10.07 7.99 2.35
CA ASP A 10 11.25 8.82 2.02
C ASP A 10 12.11 9.21 3.24
N PHE A 11 12.01 8.45 4.33
CA PHE A 11 13.02 8.44 5.38
C PHE A 11 13.20 6.97 5.80
N PHE A 12 14.28 6.63 6.49
CA PHE A 12 14.58 5.28 7.02
C PHE A 12 15.49 4.41 6.14
N SER A 13 16.73 4.33 6.64
CA SER A 13 17.84 3.49 6.20
C SER A 13 17.41 2.03 5.97
N LEU A 14 17.89 1.44 4.87
CA LEU A 14 17.63 0.07 4.42
C LEU A 14 18.02 -1.06 5.41
N ASN A 15 18.52 -0.72 6.60
CA ASN A 15 18.94 -1.66 7.65
C ASN A 15 17.85 -2.02 8.68
N GLU A 16 16.64 -1.43 8.62
CA GLU A 16 15.55 -1.62 9.62
C GLU A 16 14.26 -2.23 9.01
N PHE A 17 14.32 -2.66 7.74
CA PHE A 17 13.16 -2.97 6.90
C PHE A 17 12.21 -4.03 7.51
N TRP A 18 12.76 -5.05 8.15
CA TRP A 18 11.98 -6.15 8.74
C TRP A 18 11.25 -5.76 10.02
N ILE A 19 11.81 -4.84 10.81
CA ILE A 19 11.17 -4.34 12.03
C ILE A 19 10.06 -3.37 11.64
N PHE A 20 10.33 -2.46 10.71
CA PHE A 20 9.34 -1.46 10.27
C PHE A 20 8.12 -2.09 9.56
N SER A 21 8.33 -3.13 8.75
CA SER A 21 7.24 -3.87 8.09
C SER A 21 6.26 -4.54 9.07
N PHE A 22 6.67 -4.79 10.31
CA PHE A 22 5.77 -5.36 11.33
C PHE A 22 4.99 -4.28 12.10
N TYR A 23 5.50 -3.03 12.13
CA TYR A 23 4.93 -1.95 12.94
C TYR A 23 4.06 -0.97 12.16
N PHE A 24 4.28 -0.81 10.86
CA PHE A 24 3.51 0.12 10.03
C PHE A 24 2.80 -0.58 8.89
N SER A 25 1.47 -0.71 9.02
CA SER A 25 0.57 -1.06 7.93
C SER A 25 -0.52 -0.01 7.78
N TYR A 26 -1.02 0.14 6.55
CA TYR A 26 -2.14 1.02 6.21
C TYR A 26 -3.39 0.22 5.80
N TRP A 27 -3.42 -1.07 6.12
CA TRP A 27 -4.61 -1.91 5.98
C TRP A 27 -5.74 -1.34 6.82
N SER A 28 -6.95 -1.33 6.27
CA SER A 28 -8.13 -1.13 7.09
C SER A 28 -8.28 -2.25 8.11
N GLU A 29 -9.08 -1.97 9.13
CA GLU A 29 -9.39 -2.96 10.13
C GLU A 29 -9.94 -4.22 9.46
N ASN A 30 -9.37 -5.38 9.82
CA ASN A 30 -9.65 -6.71 9.28
C ASN A 30 -9.03 -7.03 7.90
N GLU A 31 -8.31 -6.10 7.27
CA GLU A 31 -7.56 -6.37 6.04
C GLU A 31 -6.09 -6.73 6.31
N PRO A 32 -5.46 -7.54 5.44
CA PRO A 32 -6.03 -8.19 4.26
C PRO A 32 -6.87 -9.44 4.61
N ASN A 33 -8.01 -9.64 3.94
CA ASN A 33 -9.00 -10.68 4.27
C ASN A 33 -9.28 -11.70 3.14
N GLY A 34 -8.95 -11.37 1.89
CA GLY A 34 -9.40 -12.07 0.68
C GLY A 34 -8.52 -13.25 0.23
N LYS A 35 -7.51 -13.63 1.03
CA LYS A 35 -6.69 -14.85 0.88
C LYS A 35 -6.08 -15.01 -0.52
N THR A 36 -6.66 -15.87 -1.36
CA THR A 36 -6.18 -16.21 -2.70
C THR A 36 -7.05 -15.63 -3.82
N GLU A 37 -8.10 -14.87 -3.46
CA GLU A 37 -9.04 -14.30 -4.42
C GLU A 37 -8.78 -12.80 -4.62
N GLU A 38 -8.25 -12.13 -3.59
CA GLU A 38 -7.95 -10.70 -3.59
C GLU A 38 -6.45 -10.49 -3.35
N ASN A 39 -5.71 -10.20 -4.41
CA ASN A 39 -4.24 -10.19 -4.40
C ASN A 39 -3.63 -8.89 -4.90
N CYS A 40 -4.45 -7.86 -5.09
CA CYS A 40 -4.03 -6.51 -5.43
C CYS A 40 -4.46 -5.55 -4.32
N ALA A 41 -3.68 -4.52 -4.01
CA ALA A 41 -4.10 -3.54 -2.99
C ALA A 41 -4.82 -2.36 -3.65
N ASP A 42 -5.94 -1.94 -3.07
CA ASP A 42 -6.61 -0.68 -3.40
C ASP A 42 -6.81 0.19 -2.15
N ILE A 43 -7.21 1.44 -2.35
CA ILE A 43 -7.54 2.40 -1.29
C ILE A 43 -9.04 2.64 -1.35
N LYS A 44 -9.79 2.15 -0.35
CA LYS A 44 -11.27 2.31 -0.33
C LYS A 44 -11.72 3.72 0.03
N SER A 45 -10.91 4.45 0.80
CA SER A 45 -11.19 5.83 1.19
C SER A 45 -9.93 6.68 1.17
N PHE A 46 -9.92 7.70 0.32
CA PHE A 46 -8.79 8.64 0.20
C PHE A 46 -8.74 9.67 1.35
N GLU A 47 -9.83 9.81 2.11
CA GLU A 47 -9.95 10.77 3.22
C GLU A 47 -9.60 10.16 4.58
N ILE A 48 -9.50 8.83 4.66
CA ILE A 48 -9.33 8.09 5.90
C ILE A 48 -7.98 7.39 5.86
N GLU A 49 -7.16 7.63 6.89
CA GLU A 49 -5.94 6.87 7.10
C GLU A 49 -6.25 5.39 7.35
N ARG A 50 -5.32 4.49 6.97
CA ARG A 50 -5.48 3.04 7.12
C ARG A 50 -6.72 2.50 6.40
N SER A 51 -6.77 2.71 5.10
CA SER A 51 -7.91 2.36 4.25
C SER A 51 -7.55 1.41 3.11
N TRP A 52 -6.39 0.73 3.21
CA TRP A 52 -5.99 -0.25 2.22
C TRP A 52 -6.81 -1.52 2.37
N ASN A 53 -7.17 -2.10 1.24
CA ASN A 53 -7.93 -3.33 1.15
C ASN A 53 -7.28 -4.24 0.10
N ASP A 54 -7.23 -5.54 0.35
CA ASP A 54 -6.88 -6.49 -0.69
C ASP A 54 -8.12 -6.70 -1.56
N GLU A 55 -7.94 -6.56 -2.86
CA GLU A 55 -8.98 -6.50 -3.85
C GLU A 55 -8.66 -7.46 -5.01
N SER A 56 -9.70 -7.91 -5.71
CA SER A 56 -9.56 -8.66 -6.94
C SER A 56 -8.77 -7.85 -7.96
N CYS A 57 -7.66 -8.42 -8.43
CA CYS A 57 -6.84 -7.83 -9.48
C CYS A 57 -7.58 -7.64 -10.82
N SER A 58 -8.75 -8.26 -10.99
CA SER A 58 -9.57 -8.14 -12.19
C SER A 58 -10.39 -6.84 -12.24
N HIS A 59 -10.54 -6.15 -11.10
CA HIS A 59 -11.28 -4.90 -11.02
C HIS A 59 -10.56 -3.75 -11.73
N LYS A 60 -11.33 -2.97 -12.49
CA LYS A 60 -10.83 -1.79 -13.22
C LYS A 60 -11.03 -0.54 -12.37
N LEU A 61 -10.02 -0.24 -11.55
CA LEU A 61 -9.99 0.94 -10.69
C LEU A 61 -9.09 2.03 -11.27
N ASN A 62 -9.16 3.23 -10.68
CA ASN A 62 -8.20 4.29 -10.95
C ASN A 62 -6.86 3.98 -10.27
N TRP A 63 -5.77 4.42 -10.89
CA TRP A 63 -4.41 4.14 -10.42
C TRP A 63 -3.68 5.42 -10.06
N ILE A 64 -2.86 5.34 -9.01
CA ILE A 64 -1.90 6.39 -8.65
C ILE A 64 -0.53 5.93 -9.14
N CYS A 65 0.16 6.81 -9.86
CA CYS A 65 1.52 6.57 -10.30
C CYS A 65 2.49 7.41 -9.46
N GLU A 66 3.59 6.80 -9.03
CA GLU A 66 4.73 7.51 -8.46
C GLU A 66 5.71 7.92 -9.56
N MET A 67 6.25 9.13 -9.45
CA MET A 67 7.38 9.58 -10.26
C MET A 67 8.50 10.05 -9.34
N LYS A 68 9.70 9.49 -9.54
CA LYS A 68 10.89 9.99 -8.85
C LYS A 68 11.36 11.28 -9.54
N LEU A 69 11.50 12.34 -8.76
CA LEU A 69 12.18 13.55 -9.23
C LEU A 69 13.68 13.25 -9.22
N ASN A 70 14.28 13.15 -10.40
CA ASN A 70 15.73 13.10 -10.51
C ASN A 70 16.28 14.52 -10.20
N PRO A 71 17.31 14.65 -9.34
CA PRO A 71 17.93 15.94 -9.03
C PRO A 71 18.51 16.65 -10.25
#